data_AF-A0A3B0PNA2-F1
#
_entry.id   AF-A0A3B0PNA2-F1
#
_cell.length_a   1.000
_cell.length_b   1.000
_cell.length_c   1.000
_cell.angle_alpha   90.00
_cell.angle_beta   90.00
_cell.angle_gamma   90.00
#
_symmetry.space_group_name_H-M   'P 1'
#
loop_
_entity.id
_entity.type
_entity.pdbx_description
1 polymer ?
#
loop_
_entity_poly.entity_id
_entity_poly.type
_entity_poly.pdbx_seq_one_letter_code
_entity_poly.pdbx_strand_id
1 'polypeptide(L)'
;MFLDRFNIEHYIFAIVTLEKKQQKYLKAFDILFRHIIDTRDNPDLAIFLDANFEVIKERILSRGRKVEVDNFEINEPYFQRLHELYKELFVKLCTFYNIPYRIINTNFKKDYEVLEEAEQIINNFDFSQSKRLK
;
A
#
# COMPACT_ATOMS: atom_id res chain seq x y z
N MET A 1 -10.36 -11.65 8.78
CA MET A 1 -10.34 -11.56 7.31
C MET A 1 -9.04 -10.87 6.93
N PHE A 2 -8.30 -11.38 5.95
CA PHE A 2 -7.11 -10.72 5.41
C PHE A 2 -7.47 -10.11 4.06
N LEU A 3 -7.00 -8.89 3.81
CA LEU A 3 -7.22 -8.15 2.57
C LEU A 3 -5.87 -7.87 1.91
N ASP A 4 -5.76 -8.14 0.62
CA ASP A 4 -4.66 -7.61 -0.19
C ASP A 4 -5.03 -6.18 -0.55
N ARG A 5 -4.53 -5.24 0.26
CA ARG A 5 -4.79 -3.79 0.22
C ARG A 5 -6.14 -3.34 0.80
N PHE A 6 -6.28 -2.05 1.05
CA PHE A 6 -7.52 -1.43 1.51
C PHE A 6 -7.84 -0.11 0.80
N ASN A 7 -9.06 0.38 1.00
CA ASN A 7 -9.69 1.53 0.33
C ASN A 7 -8.79 2.77 0.17
N ILE A 8 -7.91 3.03 1.14
CA ILE A 8 -7.02 4.19 1.19
C ILE A 8 -5.85 4.11 0.20
N GLU A 9 -5.39 2.92 -0.15
CA GLU A 9 -4.27 2.78 -1.08
C GLU A 9 -4.63 3.23 -2.50
N HIS A 10 -5.91 3.18 -2.88
CA HIS A 10 -6.39 3.73 -4.15
C HIS A 10 -6.09 5.23 -4.30
N TYR A 11 -6.02 5.98 -3.19
CA TYR A 11 -5.63 7.38 -3.19
C TYR A 11 -4.17 7.58 -3.63
N ILE A 12 -3.28 6.68 -3.20
CA ILE A 12 -1.86 6.72 -3.54
C ILE A 12 -1.68 6.55 -5.06
N PHE A 13 -2.31 5.53 -5.65
CA PHE A 13 -2.26 5.30 -7.09
C PHE A 13 -2.81 6.49 -7.90
N ALA A 14 -3.90 7.09 -7.41
CA ALA A 14 -4.49 8.26 -8.05
C ALA A 14 -3.59 9.49 -7.99
N ILE A 15 -2.90 9.75 -6.87
CA ILE A 15 -1.92 10.85 -6.79
C ILE A 15 -0.84 10.68 -7.86
N VAL A 16 -0.20 9.51 -7.92
CA VAL A 16 0.90 9.27 -8.88
C VAL A 16 0.41 9.36 -10.32
N THR A 17 -0.83 8.97 -10.59
CA THR A 17 -1.41 9.06 -11.94
C THR A 17 -1.79 10.50 -12.31
N LEU A 18 -2.33 11.26 -11.36
CA LEU A 18 -2.85 12.61 -11.57
C LEU A 18 -1.77 13.69 -11.42
N GLU A 19 -0.60 13.39 -10.86
CA GLU A 19 0.52 14.36 -10.75
C GLU A 19 0.95 14.89 -12.13
N LYS A 20 0.75 14.09 -13.19
CA LYS A 20 1.02 14.46 -14.59
C LYS A 20 -0.08 15.30 -15.24
N LYS A 21 -1.18 15.55 -14.53
CA LYS A 21 -2.36 16.28 -15.02
C LYS A 21 -2.47 17.66 -14.35
N GLN A 22 -3.42 18.48 -14.82
CA GLN A 22 -3.70 19.78 -14.20
C GLN A 22 -4.17 19.60 -12.74
N GLN A 23 -3.72 20.48 -11.85
CA GLN A 23 -4.01 20.40 -10.40
C GLN A 23 -5.49 20.33 -10.04
N LYS A 24 -6.38 20.84 -10.91
CA LYS A 24 -7.84 20.72 -10.73
C LYS A 24 -8.32 19.27 -10.61
N TYR A 25 -7.65 18.33 -11.29
CA TYR A 25 -8.02 16.91 -11.26
C TYR A 25 -7.68 16.29 -9.90
N LEU A 26 -6.50 16.60 -9.35
CA LEU A 26 -6.10 16.13 -8.03
C LEU A 26 -7.01 16.72 -6.95
N LYS A 27 -7.35 18.02 -7.03
CA LYS A 27 -8.32 18.65 -6.12
C LYS A 27 -9.71 18.00 -6.19
N ALA A 28 -10.22 17.76 -7.38
CA ALA A 28 -11.51 17.10 -7.56
C ALA A 28 -11.50 15.67 -7.00
N PHE A 29 -10.42 14.93 -7.24
CA PHE A 29 -10.24 13.58 -6.70
C PHE A 29 -10.15 13.59 -5.17
N ASP A 30 -9.42 14.53 -4.57
CA ASP A 30 -9.33 14.66 -3.11
C ASP A 30 -10.69 14.93 -2.45
N ILE A 31 -11.50 15.82 -3.04
CA ILE A 31 -12.86 16.11 -2.57
C ILE A 31 -13.74 14.86 -2.68
N LEU A 32 -13.71 14.19 -3.84
CA LEU A 32 -14.49 12.98 -4.07
C LEU A 32 -14.10 11.87 -3.10
N PHE A 33 -12.80 11.65 -2.94
CA PHE A 33 -12.26 10.60 -2.09
C PHE A 33 -12.72 10.74 -0.63
N ARG A 34 -12.70 11.97 -0.09
CA ARG A 34 -13.20 12.26 1.26
C ARG A 34 -14.70 12.00 1.44
N HIS A 35 -15.49 12.06 0.37
CA HIS A 35 -16.92 11.76 0.43
C HIS A 35 -17.23 10.27 0.30
N ILE A 36 -16.38 9.51 -0.41
CA ILE A 36 -16.58 8.08 -0.65
C ILE A 36 -15.98 7.25 0.49
N ILE A 37 -14.92 7.72 1.13
CA ILE A 37 -14.23 6.95 2.16
C ILE A 37 -15.12 6.74 3.39
N ASP A 38 -15.32 5.48 3.75
CA ASP A 38 -15.90 5.10 5.03
C ASP A 38 -14.79 4.58 5.95
N THR A 39 -14.59 5.29 7.06
CA THR A 39 -13.59 4.88 8.07
C THR A 39 -13.96 3.59 8.80
N ARG A 40 -15.23 3.15 8.71
CA ARG A 40 -15.68 1.86 9.23
C ARG A 40 -15.14 0.68 8.44
N ASP A 41 -14.73 0.91 7.19
CA ASP A 41 -14.13 -0.12 6.33
C ASP A 41 -12.61 -0.22 6.52
N ASN A 42 -12.03 0.63 7.36
CA ASN A 42 -10.59 0.60 7.62
C ASN A 42 -10.19 -0.67 8.37
N PRO A 43 -9.01 -1.24 8.09
CA PRO A 43 -8.52 -2.41 8.80
C PRO A 43 -8.17 -2.06 10.26
N ASP A 44 -8.31 -3.05 11.13
CA ASP A 44 -7.86 -2.97 12.53
C ASP A 44 -6.33 -2.83 12.64
N LEU A 45 -5.61 -3.39 11.68
CA LEU A 45 -4.16 -3.38 11.57
C LEU A 45 -3.78 -3.47 10.08
N ALA A 46 -2.92 -2.56 9.64
CA ALA A 46 -2.28 -2.63 8.33
C ALA A 46 -0.81 -3.06 8.48
N ILE A 47 -0.36 -4.00 7.65
CA ILE A 47 1.06 -4.40 7.60
C ILE A 47 1.61 -3.99 6.24
N PHE A 48 2.57 -3.07 6.25
CA PHE A 48 3.25 -2.61 5.06
C PHE A 48 4.55 -3.41 4.86
N LEU A 49 4.65 -4.09 3.71
CA LEU A 49 5.85 -4.82 3.33
C LEU A 49 6.78 -3.89 2.54
N ASP A 50 7.81 -3.39 3.22
CA ASP A 50 8.79 -2.47 2.65
C ASP A 50 9.89 -3.25 1.94
N ALA A 51 10.07 -3.01 0.65
CA ALA A 51 11.05 -3.66 -0.19
C ALA A 51 11.70 -2.61 -1.07
N ASN A 52 13.02 -2.67 -1.26
CA ASN A 52 13.71 -1.78 -2.18
C ASN A 52 13.25 -2.02 -3.62
N PHE A 53 13.39 -0.99 -4.46
CA PHE A 53 12.97 -1.04 -5.86
C PHE A 53 13.53 -2.24 -6.63
N GLU A 54 14.80 -2.62 -6.40
CA GLU A 54 15.42 -3.79 -7.04
C GLU A 54 14.70 -5.09 -6.70
N VAL A 55 14.34 -5.28 -5.42
CA VAL A 55 13.58 -6.46 -4.97
C VAL A 55 12.18 -6.47 -5.58
N ILE A 56 11.55 -5.30 -5.72
CA ILE A 56 10.24 -5.16 -6.38
C ILE A 56 10.36 -5.50 -7.87
N LYS A 57 11.40 -5.01 -8.55
CA LYS A 57 11.67 -5.28 -9.97
C LYS A 57 11.85 -6.78 -10.21
N GLU A 58 12.69 -7.45 -9.42
CA GLU A 58 12.87 -8.91 -9.48
C GLU A 58 11.55 -9.66 -9.24
N ARG A 59 10.75 -9.23 -8.27
CA ARG A 59 9.42 -9.81 -7.98
C ARG A 59 8.41 -9.59 -9.10
N ILE A 60 8.41 -8.44 -9.76
CA ILE A 60 7.52 -8.17 -10.91
C ILE A 60 7.93 -9.03 -12.10
N LEU A 61 9.22 -9.10 -12.41
CA LEU A 61 9.75 -9.90 -13.53
C LEU A 61 9.53 -11.40 -13.32
N SER A 62 9.69 -11.90 -12.09
CA SER A 62 9.47 -13.33 -11.76
C SER A 62 8.01 -13.76 -11.77
N ARG A 63 7.05 -12.84 -11.66
CA ARG A 63 5.60 -13.14 -11.71
C ARG A 63 5.10 -13.52 -13.11
N GLY A 64 5.91 -13.35 -14.16
CA GLY A 64 5.65 -13.94 -15.48
C GLY A 64 4.40 -13.43 -16.23
N ARG A 65 3.79 -12.32 -15.78
CA ARG A 65 2.66 -11.70 -16.48
C ARG A 65 3.20 -10.99 -17.73
N LYS A 66 3.07 -11.62 -18.91
CA LYS A 66 3.54 -11.09 -20.21
C LYS A 66 3.28 -9.58 -20.38
N VAL A 67 2.08 -9.11 -20.06
CA VAL A 67 1.69 -7.69 -20.20
C VAL A 67 2.49 -6.75 -19.29
N GLU A 68 2.87 -7.20 -18.09
CA GLU A 68 3.67 -6.42 -17.13
C GLU A 68 5.16 -6.44 -17.50
N VAL A 69 5.67 -7.55 -18.05
CA VAL A 69 7.08 -7.69 -18.49
C VAL A 69 7.32 -6.92 -19.79
N ASP A 70 6.45 -7.06 -20.78
CA ASP A 70 6.59 -6.43 -22.10
C ASP A 70 6.46 -4.89 -22.04
N ASN A 71 5.78 -4.36 -21.02
CA ASN A 71 5.63 -2.92 -20.79
C ASN A 71 6.40 -2.44 -19.55
N PHE A 72 7.26 -3.27 -18.94
CA PHE A 72 7.97 -2.90 -17.72
C PHE A 72 8.89 -1.71 -17.98
N GLU A 73 9.70 -1.77 -19.03
CA GLU A 73 10.65 -0.70 -19.39
C GLU A 73 9.93 0.64 -19.66
N ILE A 74 8.74 0.60 -20.25
CA ILE A 74 7.94 1.79 -20.53
C ILE A 74 7.36 2.39 -19.24
N ASN A 75 7.03 1.54 -18.26
CA ASN A 75 6.40 1.94 -17.00
C ASN A 75 7.38 2.03 -15.82
N GLU A 76 8.66 1.71 -16.02
CA GLU A 76 9.69 1.74 -14.97
C GLU A 76 9.74 3.10 -14.25
N PRO A 77 9.69 4.26 -14.93
CA PRO A 77 9.64 5.55 -14.25
C PRO A 77 8.39 5.74 -13.38
N TYR A 78 7.25 5.16 -13.79
CA TYR A 78 6.03 5.18 -12.98
C TYR A 78 6.17 4.31 -11.74
N PHE A 79 6.72 3.10 -11.88
CA PHE A 79 6.92 2.19 -10.74
C PHE A 79 7.93 2.74 -9.74
N GLN A 80 9.01 3.34 -10.23
CA GLN A 80 10.00 4.00 -9.37
C GLN A 80 9.36 5.16 -8.60
N ARG A 81 8.64 6.04 -9.31
CA ARG A 81 7.96 7.17 -8.68
C ARG A 81 6.89 6.73 -7.68
N LEU A 82 6.15 5.68 -8.01
CA LEU A 82 5.21 5.06 -7.09
C LEU A 82 5.95 4.56 -5.84
N HIS A 83 7.00 3.77 -6.00
CA HIS A 83 7.78 3.24 -4.88
C HIS A 83 8.32 4.34 -3.95
N GLU A 84 8.88 5.41 -4.51
CA GLU A 84 9.39 6.57 -3.77
C GLU A 84 8.33 7.23 -2.88
N LEU A 85 7.12 7.41 -3.43
CA LEU A 85 6.03 8.11 -2.73
C LEU A 85 5.19 7.19 -1.85
N TYR A 86 5.11 5.90 -2.17
CA TYR A 86 4.10 5.00 -1.63
C TYR A 86 4.21 4.91 -0.12
N LYS A 87 5.41 4.65 0.41
CA LYS A 87 5.63 4.50 1.86
C LYS A 87 5.26 5.77 2.62
N GLU A 88 5.67 6.93 2.11
CA GLU A 88 5.38 8.22 2.74
C GLU A 88 3.88 8.51 2.75
N LEU A 89 3.20 8.32 1.61
CA LEU A 89 1.76 8.53 1.48
C LEU A 89 0.97 7.53 2.34
N PHE A 90 1.39 6.27 2.36
CA PHE A 90 0.80 5.24 3.21
C PHE A 90 0.83 5.63 4.69
N VAL A 91 2.00 6.04 5.20
CA VAL A 91 2.16 6.48 6.59
C VAL A 91 1.30 7.71 6.88
N LYS A 92 1.28 8.69 5.97
CA LYS A 92 0.45 9.90 6.11
C LYS A 92 -1.03 9.56 6.20
N LEU A 93 -1.51 8.68 5.33
CA LEU A 93 -2.92 8.31 5.30
C LEU A 93 -3.31 7.46 6.51
N CYS A 94 -2.48 6.49 6.92
CA CYS A 94 -2.73 5.71 8.13
C CYS A 94 -2.77 6.61 9.37
N THR A 95 -1.88 7.60 9.45
CA THR A 95 -1.88 8.59 10.53
C THR A 95 -3.15 9.44 10.49
N PHE A 96 -3.56 9.92 9.31
CA PHE A 96 -4.74 10.77 9.14
C PHE A 96 -6.05 10.06 9.52
N TYR A 97 -6.19 8.79 9.13
CA TYR A 97 -7.38 7.98 9.41
C TYR A 97 -7.28 7.16 10.71
N ASN A 98 -6.23 7.40 11.51
CA ASN A 98 -5.96 6.70 12.77
C ASN A 98 -5.97 5.16 12.63
N ILE A 99 -5.35 4.66 11.56
CA ILE A 99 -5.21 3.23 11.27
C ILE A 99 -3.90 2.74 11.89
N PRO A 100 -3.95 1.78 12.82
CA PRO A 100 -2.74 1.15 13.33
C PRO A 100 -2.00 0.44 12.20
N TYR A 101 -0.71 0.68 12.08
CA TYR A 101 0.11 0.01 11.07
C TYR A 101 1.46 -0.46 11.61
N ARG A 102 2.04 -1.45 10.94
CA ARG A 102 3.42 -1.92 11.15
C ARG A 102 4.12 -2.02 9.80
N ILE A 103 5.43 -1.81 9.80
CA ILE A 103 6.26 -1.89 8.62
C ILE A 103 7.21 -3.06 8.80
N ILE A 104 7.16 -4.02 7.88
CA ILE A 104 8.13 -5.12 7.80
C ILE A 104 9.10 -4.78 6.69
N ASN A 105 10.39 -4.62 7.04
CA ASN A 105 11.44 -4.56 6.04
C ASN A 105 11.65 -5.97 5.48
N THR A 106 11.34 -6.16 4.22
CA THR A 106 11.45 -7.43 3.50
C THR A 106 12.73 -7.56 2.69
N ASN A 107 13.61 -6.55 2.73
CA ASN A 107 14.92 -6.62 2.10
C ASN A 107 15.70 -7.80 2.70
N PHE A 108 16.24 -8.65 1.82
CA PHE A 108 17.02 -9.85 2.18
C PHE A 108 16.28 -10.92 2.99
N LYS A 109 14.95 -10.84 3.10
CA LYS A 109 14.12 -11.87 3.76
C LYS A 109 13.49 -12.81 2.75
N LYS A 110 13.43 -14.09 3.12
CA LYS A 110 12.64 -15.10 2.44
C LYS A 110 11.19 -15.02 2.87
N ASP A 111 10.29 -15.60 2.06
CA ASP A 111 8.85 -15.53 2.29
C ASP A 111 8.43 -16.07 3.67
N TYR A 112 9.09 -17.12 4.18
CA TYR A 112 8.79 -17.66 5.51
C TYR A 112 9.21 -16.72 6.65
N GLU A 113 10.29 -15.96 6.50
CA GLU A 113 10.76 -15.00 7.51
C GLU A 113 9.80 -13.80 7.58
N VAL A 114 9.29 -13.37 6.43
CA VAL A 114 8.25 -12.34 6.35
C VAL A 114 6.94 -12.83 6.97
N LEU A 115 6.58 -14.10 6.73
CA LEU A 115 5.39 -14.71 7.32
C LEU A 115 5.50 -14.79 8.86
N GLU A 116 6.61 -15.31 9.38
CA GLU A 116 6.83 -15.41 10.84
C GLU A 116 6.75 -14.04 11.52
N GLU A 117 7.36 -13.01 10.94
CA GLU A 117 7.31 -11.65 11.50
C GLU A 117 5.88 -11.07 11.44
N ALA A 118 5.15 -11.30 10.35
CA ALA A 118 3.75 -10.88 10.25
C ALA A 118 2.88 -11.57 11.30
N GLU A 119 3.06 -12.89 11.51
CA GLU A 119 2.38 -13.64 12.56
C GLU A 119 2.72 -13.11 13.95
N GLN A 120 4.00 -12.84 14.23
CA GLN A 120 4.42 -12.23 15.50
C GLN A 120 3.78 -10.87 15.73
N ILE A 121 3.70 -10.02 14.70
CA ILE A 121 3.04 -8.73 14.78
C ILE A 121 1.55 -8.91 15.11
N ILE A 122 0.85 -9.79 14.41
CA ILE A 122 -0.58 -10.04 14.58
C ILE A 122 -0.86 -10.61 15.99
N ASN A 123 -0.11 -11.61 16.40
CA ASN A 123 -0.32 -12.30 17.68
C ASN A 123 -0.08 -11.38 18.90
N ASN A 124 0.78 -10.38 18.74
CA ASN A 124 1.09 -9.41 19.80
C ASN A 124 0.28 -8.11 19.70
N PHE A 125 -0.60 -7.98 18.70
CA PHE A 125 -1.40 -6.77 18.51
C PHE A 125 -2.67 -6.81 19.37
N ASP A 126 -2.95 -5.72 20.10
CA ASP A 126 -4.16 -5.60 20.90
C ASP A 126 -5.36 -5.21 20.03
N PHE A 127 -6.21 -6.19 19.74
CA PHE A 127 -7.47 -5.99 19.03
C PHE A 127 -8.66 -5.68 19.94
N SER A 128 -8.46 -5.38 21.23
CA SER A 128 -9.56 -5.11 22.18
C SER A 128 -10.44 -3.93 21.77
N GLN A 129 -9.88 -2.95 21.06
CA GLN A 129 -10.58 -1.76 20.56
C GLN A 129 -11.19 -1.96 19.16
N SER A 130 -10.96 -3.11 18.52
CA SER A 130 -11.45 -3.41 17.19
C SER A 130 -12.97 -3.58 17.20
N LYS A 131 -13.67 -2.72 16.45
CA LYS A 131 -15.11 -2.85 16.23
C LYS A 131 -15.38 -3.91 15.17
N ARG A 132 -15.18 -5.18 15.55
CA ARG A 132 -15.52 -6.32 14.71
C ARG A 132 -17.05 -6.40 14.65
N LEU A 133 -17.64 -6.16 13.48
CA LEU A 133 -19.04 -6.48 13.25
C LEU A 133 -19.25 -7.96 13.56
N LYS A 134 -20.15 -8.26 14.50
CA LYS A 134 -20.57 -9.62 14.83
C LYS A 134 -21.40 -10.22 13.70
#